data_AF-A0A1B6KT97-F1
#
_entry.id   AF-A0A1B6KT97-F1
#
_cell.length_a   1.000
_cell.length_b   1.000
_cell.length_c   1.000
_cell.angle_alpha   90.00
_cell.angle_beta   90.00
_cell.angle_gamma   90.00
#
_symmetry.space_group_name_H-M   'P 1'
#
loop_
_entity.id
_entity.type
_entity.pdbx_description
1 polymer ?
#
loop_
_entity_poly.entity_id
_entity_poly.type
_entity_poly.pdbx_seq_one_letter_code
_entity_poly.pdbx_strand_id
1 'polypeptide(L)'
;MRSCEQEIVDPICGTTSGMIPVWLKGTLLRNGPGSMQVGDMTFKHLFDSSALLHRFAINDGEVTYQCRFLKSNTYLKNHAANRIVVNEFGTKAVPDPCQSIFKRVSALFSPGESLSDNAMISVYPFGDEFYCFTESPTIHRIDPTTLETLERINVSKHVAVVNHTSHPHVTSDGSVYNQAMSVQGSSPYYSIVRFPRQNERSKDKKPGQMFESAEMVASVKARWPLHPSYMHTFGLTDRFYVIVEQPLTISVPNMVKSQLLGQPMCSCFRFFKDEPTLIHVVERETGKLYQTYLAEAFFYLHIVNQYEADGHVVIDICCYSDPAMLDCMYYDALKEMNKNLDYARLFRGRPMRFVLPLAPQAAGAGNNLVTLPGSRAEARWRGSDVVVVPELLCDLGCETPRINYSRHLGKAYRYFYAISSDVDLENPGTLIKVDTQNRTTKTWSEPKVFPSEPIFVPSPDPQHEDDGVILSALVWG
;
A
#
# COMPACT_ATOMS: atom_id res chain seq x y z
N MET A 1 10.02 19.19 -8.26
CA MET A 1 9.86 17.79 -8.74
C MET A 1 10.88 17.54 -9.84
N ARG A 2 11.45 16.33 -9.90
CA ARG A 2 12.56 15.97 -10.81
C ARG A 2 12.25 14.60 -11.44
N SER A 3 12.67 14.39 -12.69
CA SER A 3 12.68 13.07 -13.32
C SER A 3 14.08 12.49 -13.23
N CYS A 4 14.17 11.17 -13.02
CA CYS A 4 15.39 10.43 -13.25
C CYS A 4 15.61 10.30 -14.76
N GLU A 5 16.68 10.90 -15.27
CA GLU A 5 17.01 10.86 -16.70
C GLU A 5 17.98 9.71 -17.05
N GLN A 6 18.74 9.24 -16.07
CA GLN A 6 19.76 8.22 -16.24
C GLN A 6 19.75 7.21 -15.10
N GLU A 7 19.79 5.93 -15.45
CA GLU A 7 20.01 4.83 -14.49
C GLU A 7 21.45 4.83 -13.97
N ILE A 8 21.62 4.45 -12.71
CA ILE A 8 22.94 4.13 -12.14
C ILE A 8 23.00 2.62 -12.02
N VAL A 9 23.54 1.97 -13.06
CA VAL A 9 23.62 0.50 -13.14
C VAL A 9 24.76 -0.03 -12.27
N ASP A 10 25.94 0.58 -12.40
CA ASP A 10 27.09 0.27 -11.56
C ASP A 10 26.98 1.06 -10.23
N PRO A 11 27.04 0.38 -9.08
CA PRO A 11 26.88 1.06 -7.80
C PRO A 11 27.94 2.14 -7.56
N ILE A 12 27.47 3.33 -7.19
CA ILE A 12 28.33 4.45 -6.80
C ILE A 12 28.52 4.47 -5.29
N CYS A 13 29.72 4.83 -4.83
CA CYS A 13 30.01 4.98 -3.40
C CYS A 13 29.43 6.29 -2.86
N GLY A 14 28.69 6.20 -1.76
CA GLY A 14 28.23 7.36 -1.02
C GLY A 14 29.34 8.01 -0.19
N THR A 15 29.12 9.25 0.22
CA THR A 15 29.96 9.90 1.25
C THR A 15 29.27 9.78 2.59
N THR A 16 29.90 9.11 3.55
CA THR A 16 29.33 8.90 4.88
C THR A 16 29.59 10.11 5.79
N SER A 17 28.56 10.55 6.51
CA SER A 17 28.67 11.51 7.62
C SER A 17 28.08 10.89 8.89
N GLY A 18 28.65 11.21 10.04
CA GLY A 18 28.32 10.52 11.30
C GLY A 18 28.88 9.09 11.36
N MET A 19 28.21 8.20 12.10
CA MET A 19 28.63 6.81 12.28
C MET A 19 27.47 5.87 11.96
N ILE A 20 27.62 5.08 10.89
CA ILE A 20 26.68 4.00 10.56
C ILE A 20 27.00 2.81 11.48
N PRO A 21 26.01 2.23 12.19
CA PRO A 21 26.27 1.10 13.08
C PRO A 21 26.87 -0.10 12.34
N VAL A 22 27.96 -0.67 12.88
CA VAL A 22 28.68 -1.80 12.26
C VAL A 22 27.83 -3.07 12.09
N TRP A 23 26.77 -3.20 12.90
CA TRP A 23 25.82 -4.30 12.80
C TRP A 23 24.83 -4.15 11.65
N LEU A 24 24.66 -2.94 11.11
CA LEU A 24 23.74 -2.67 10.01
C LEU A 24 24.40 -3.11 8.70
N LYS A 25 24.15 -4.36 8.31
CA LYS A 25 24.65 -4.96 7.07
C LYS A 25 23.50 -5.51 6.26
N GLY A 26 23.35 -5.06 5.03
CA GLY A 26 22.24 -5.49 4.17
C GLY A 26 21.96 -4.54 3.03
N THR A 27 20.73 -4.58 2.52
CA THR A 27 20.30 -3.75 1.41
C THR A 27 18.92 -3.16 1.70
N LEU A 28 18.80 -1.84 1.58
CA LEU A 28 17.50 -1.18 1.50
C LEU A 28 17.09 -1.10 0.03
N LEU A 29 16.04 -1.86 -0.33
CA LEU A 29 15.37 -1.76 -1.62
C LEU A 29 14.17 -0.83 -1.48
N ARG A 30 14.04 0.12 -2.40
CA ARG A 30 12.85 0.96 -2.52
C ARG A 30 12.36 0.95 -3.96
N ASN A 31 11.06 1.15 -4.12
CA ASN A 31 10.40 1.33 -5.40
C ASN A 31 9.59 2.63 -5.35
N GLY A 32 9.37 3.26 -6.49
CA GLY A 32 8.65 4.53 -6.53
C GLY A 32 8.61 5.21 -7.90
N PRO A 33 8.03 6.42 -7.96
CA PRO A 33 8.01 7.24 -9.17
C PRO A 33 9.42 7.69 -9.55
N GLY A 34 9.92 7.24 -10.71
CA GLY A 34 11.24 7.57 -11.21
C GLY A 34 11.27 8.71 -12.22
N SER A 35 10.50 8.57 -13.30
CA SER A 35 10.43 9.57 -14.36
C SER A 35 9.00 9.97 -14.65
N MET A 36 8.77 11.27 -14.66
CA MET A 36 7.49 11.88 -15.00
C MET A 36 7.29 11.98 -16.52
N GLN A 37 8.32 11.71 -17.32
CA GLN A 37 8.35 12.02 -18.74
C GLN A 37 8.63 10.79 -19.61
N VAL A 38 8.00 10.77 -20.79
CA VAL A 38 8.26 9.84 -21.88
C VAL A 38 8.25 10.63 -23.19
N GLY A 39 9.42 10.80 -23.81
CA GLY A 39 9.58 11.76 -24.91
C GLY A 39 9.16 13.15 -24.47
N ASP A 40 8.36 13.82 -25.29
CA ASP A 40 7.83 15.17 -24.99
C ASP A 40 6.57 15.13 -24.09
N MET A 41 6.07 13.94 -23.75
CA MET A 41 4.87 13.78 -22.93
C MET A 41 5.23 13.70 -21.45
N THR A 42 4.38 14.30 -20.62
CA THR A 42 4.49 14.24 -19.15
C THR A 42 3.26 13.53 -18.59
N PHE A 43 3.50 12.57 -17.69
CA PHE A 43 2.47 12.00 -16.84
C PHE A 43 1.82 13.08 -15.98
N LYS A 44 0.54 12.91 -15.64
CA LYS A 44 -0.24 13.90 -14.89
C LYS A 44 -0.27 13.62 -13.39
N HIS A 45 -0.25 12.34 -13.00
CA HIS A 45 -0.39 11.93 -11.61
C HIS A 45 0.90 11.26 -11.09
N LEU A 46 1.17 11.40 -9.80
CA LEU A 46 2.34 10.81 -9.14
C LEU A 46 2.45 9.30 -9.41
N PHE A 47 1.33 8.58 -9.27
CA PHE A 47 1.20 7.13 -9.50
C PHE A 47 1.23 6.68 -10.97
N ASP A 48 1.54 7.57 -11.91
CA ASP A 48 1.67 7.20 -13.33
C ASP A 48 3.13 7.14 -13.78
N SER A 49 4.05 7.63 -12.96
CA SER A 49 5.46 7.77 -13.35
C SER A 49 6.15 6.42 -13.50
N SER A 50 7.10 6.32 -14.42
CA SER A 50 7.84 5.07 -14.65
C SER A 50 8.47 4.55 -13.36
N ALA A 51 8.16 3.31 -12.99
CA ALA A 51 8.71 2.63 -11.82
C ALA A 51 10.24 2.63 -11.83
N LEU A 52 10.85 3.09 -10.74
CA LEU A 52 12.29 3.11 -10.55
C LEU A 52 12.65 2.44 -9.23
N LEU A 53 13.50 1.43 -9.35
CA LEU A 53 14.05 0.72 -8.21
C LEU A 53 15.29 1.45 -7.72
N HIS A 54 15.41 1.55 -6.41
CA HIS A 54 16.53 2.14 -5.71
C HIS A 54 17.11 1.10 -4.76
N ARG A 55 18.44 1.04 -4.71
CA ARG A 55 19.17 0.13 -3.84
C ARG A 55 20.24 0.90 -3.09
N PHE A 56 20.20 0.80 -1.77
CA PHE A 56 21.25 1.26 -0.87
C PHE A 56 21.85 0.04 -0.19
N ALA A 57 23.03 -0.39 -0.63
CA ALA A 57 23.75 -1.50 0.00
C ALA A 57 24.62 -0.95 1.12
N ILE A 58 24.50 -1.53 2.32
CA ILE A 58 25.20 -1.09 3.52
C ILE A 58 26.09 -2.24 3.99
N ASN A 59 27.38 -1.99 4.10
CA ASN A 59 28.31 -2.94 4.68
C ASN A 59 29.46 -2.20 5.39
N ASP A 60 29.74 -2.56 6.64
CA ASP A 60 30.89 -2.05 7.41
C ASP A 60 31.03 -0.52 7.43
N GLY A 61 29.90 0.19 7.47
CA GLY A 61 29.86 1.66 7.51
C GLY A 61 29.96 2.36 6.15
N GLU A 62 30.09 1.59 5.07
CA GLU A 62 30.04 2.07 3.70
C GLU A 62 28.65 1.86 3.10
N VAL A 63 28.25 2.79 2.23
CA VAL A 63 26.98 2.72 1.51
C VAL A 63 27.22 2.90 0.03
N THR A 64 26.70 1.99 -0.80
CA THR A 64 26.64 2.18 -2.26
C THR A 64 25.22 2.37 -2.73
N TYR A 65 25.03 3.19 -3.76
CA TYR A 65 23.74 3.46 -4.38
C TYR A 65 23.70 3.04 -5.84
N GLN A 66 22.56 2.49 -6.26
CA GLN A 66 22.25 2.24 -7.67
C GLN A 66 20.73 2.35 -7.89
N CYS A 67 20.33 2.61 -9.13
CA CYS A 67 18.92 2.65 -9.52
C CYS A 67 18.71 2.17 -10.95
N ARG A 68 17.60 1.47 -11.19
CA ARG A 68 17.21 0.99 -12.53
C ARG A 68 15.71 1.07 -12.72
N PHE A 69 15.27 1.47 -13.91
CA PHE A 69 13.85 1.44 -14.24
C PHE A 69 13.39 0.00 -14.34
N LEU A 70 12.21 -0.27 -13.79
CA LEU A 70 11.55 -1.55 -13.99
C LEU A 70 11.18 -1.67 -15.47
N LYS A 71 11.70 -2.68 -16.16
CA LYS A 71 11.43 -2.94 -17.58
C LYS A 71 10.09 -3.67 -17.75
N SER A 72 9.01 -3.03 -17.28
CA SER A 72 7.64 -3.49 -17.49
C SER A 72 7.23 -3.37 -18.97
N ASN A 73 6.17 -4.07 -19.37
CA ASN A 73 5.69 -3.93 -20.75
C ASN A 73 5.20 -2.50 -21.01
N THR A 74 4.59 -1.83 -20.02
CA THR A 74 4.20 -0.42 -20.13
C THR A 74 5.42 0.47 -20.37
N TYR A 75 6.49 0.31 -19.58
CA TYR A 75 7.73 1.06 -19.76
C TYR A 75 8.29 0.86 -21.16
N LEU A 76 8.45 -0.40 -21.59
CA LEU A 76 9.02 -0.74 -22.90
C LEU A 76 8.18 -0.18 -24.06
N LYS A 77 6.84 -0.28 -23.99
CA LYS A 77 5.94 0.27 -25.02
C LYS A 77 6.02 1.79 -25.10
N ASN A 78 5.97 2.47 -23.96
CA ASN A 78 6.03 3.93 -23.89
C ASN A 78 7.36 4.45 -24.43
N HIS A 79 8.49 3.86 -24.01
CA HIS A 79 9.81 4.25 -24.49
C HIS A 79 10.04 3.92 -25.97
N ALA A 80 9.58 2.77 -26.46
CA ALA A 80 9.68 2.42 -27.89
C ALA A 80 8.85 3.37 -28.78
N ALA A 81 7.71 3.85 -28.29
CA ALA A 81 6.87 4.81 -29.00
C ALA A 81 7.29 6.28 -28.81
N ASN A 82 8.26 6.54 -27.92
CA ASN A 82 8.67 7.88 -27.46
C ASN A 82 7.49 8.78 -27.03
N ARG A 83 6.46 8.17 -26.43
CA ARG A 83 5.23 8.83 -25.96
C ARG A 83 4.42 7.89 -25.07
N ILE A 84 3.47 8.43 -24.31
CA ILE A 84 2.60 7.64 -23.42
C ILE A 84 1.50 6.95 -24.26
N VAL A 85 1.63 5.63 -24.47
CA VAL A 85 0.71 4.80 -25.27
C VAL A 85 -0.12 3.82 -24.44
N VAL A 86 0.13 3.73 -23.13
CA VAL A 86 -0.65 2.92 -22.17
C VAL A 86 -1.34 3.84 -21.17
N ASN A 87 -2.64 3.62 -20.91
CA ASN A 87 -3.38 4.39 -19.91
C ASN A 87 -2.86 4.04 -18.51
N GLU A 88 -2.65 5.05 -17.69
CA GLU A 88 -2.26 4.89 -16.28
C GLU A 88 -3.40 5.31 -15.35
N PHE A 89 -3.10 5.45 -14.06
CA PHE A 89 -4.07 5.84 -13.05
C PHE A 89 -4.72 7.20 -13.35
N GLY A 90 -3.93 8.25 -13.57
CA GLY A 90 -4.39 9.62 -13.82
C GLY A 90 -4.11 10.13 -15.24
N THR A 91 -3.37 9.38 -16.06
CA THR A 91 -2.91 9.83 -17.38
C THR A 91 -3.55 9.02 -18.50
N LYS A 92 -4.20 9.76 -19.41
CA LYS A 92 -4.72 9.22 -20.67
C LYS A 92 -3.58 9.05 -21.67
N ALA A 93 -3.48 7.85 -22.24
CA ALA A 93 -2.60 7.56 -23.36
C ALA A 93 -3.04 8.26 -24.65
N VAL A 94 -2.06 8.53 -25.51
CA VAL A 94 -2.33 8.91 -26.89
C VAL A 94 -2.45 7.64 -27.72
N PRO A 95 -3.59 7.42 -28.42
CA PRO A 95 -3.77 6.23 -29.23
C PRO A 95 -2.65 6.08 -30.25
N ASP A 96 -2.24 4.84 -30.51
CA ASP A 96 -1.37 4.56 -31.63
C ASP A 96 -2.17 4.68 -32.94
N PRO A 97 -1.81 5.61 -33.86
CA PRO A 97 -2.51 5.77 -35.13
C PRO A 97 -2.43 4.51 -36.01
N CYS A 98 -1.49 3.60 -35.74
CA CYS A 98 -1.33 2.33 -36.45
C CYS A 98 -2.16 1.16 -35.85
N GLN A 99 -2.81 1.34 -34.70
CA GLN A 99 -3.69 0.33 -34.11
C GLN A 99 -5.09 0.38 -34.76
N SER A 100 -5.45 -0.67 -35.49
CA SER A 100 -6.79 -0.82 -36.06
C SER A 100 -7.88 -0.91 -34.98
N ILE A 101 -9.10 -0.50 -35.31
CA ILE A 101 -10.29 -0.63 -34.44
C ILE A 101 -10.46 -2.09 -33.96
N PHE A 102 -10.12 -3.06 -34.81
CA PHE A 102 -10.21 -4.49 -34.50
C PHE A 102 -9.27 -4.92 -33.36
N LYS A 103 -8.04 -4.37 -33.30
CA LYS A 103 -7.13 -4.62 -32.16
C LYS A 103 -7.65 -4.01 -30.86
N ARG A 104 -8.27 -2.82 -30.91
CA ARG A 104 -8.92 -2.20 -29.74
C ARG A 104 -10.08 -3.05 -29.21
N VAL A 105 -10.85 -3.66 -30.11
CA VAL A 105 -11.94 -4.57 -29.75
C VAL A 105 -11.40 -5.89 -29.19
N SER A 106 -10.32 -6.44 -29.76
CA SER A 106 -9.67 -7.65 -29.20
C SER A 106 -9.11 -7.43 -27.78
N ALA A 107 -8.62 -6.23 -27.47
CA ALA A 107 -8.14 -5.88 -26.13
C ALA A 107 -9.25 -5.83 -25.06
N LEU A 108 -10.52 -5.67 -25.46
CA LEU A 108 -11.68 -5.80 -24.56
C LEU A 108 -11.90 -7.26 -24.13
N PHE A 109 -11.46 -8.23 -24.94
CA PHE A 109 -11.58 -9.67 -24.67
C PHE A 109 -10.35 -10.25 -23.95
N SER A 110 -9.33 -9.44 -23.67
CA SER A 110 -8.17 -9.82 -22.85
C SER A 110 -7.75 -8.67 -21.90
N PRO A 111 -8.60 -8.30 -20.92
CA PRO A 111 -8.38 -7.11 -20.09
C PRO A 111 -7.07 -7.13 -19.30
N GLY A 112 -6.59 -8.32 -18.90
CA GLY A 112 -5.36 -8.48 -18.12
C GLY A 112 -4.05 -8.23 -18.89
N GLU A 113 -4.09 -8.16 -20.23
CA GLU A 113 -2.91 -7.84 -21.06
C GLU A 113 -2.88 -6.38 -21.55
N SER A 114 -4.01 -5.67 -21.43
CA SER A 114 -4.18 -4.28 -21.87
C SER A 114 -4.07 -3.25 -20.75
N LEU A 115 -4.15 -3.68 -19.48
CA LEU A 115 -3.89 -2.85 -18.30
C LEU A 115 -2.39 -2.58 -18.13
N SER A 116 -2.06 -1.44 -17.53
CA SER A 116 -0.68 -1.12 -17.20
C SER A 116 -0.09 -2.13 -16.22
N ASP A 117 1.15 -2.55 -16.46
CA ASP A 117 1.97 -3.32 -15.54
C ASP A 117 3.09 -2.48 -14.91
N ASN A 118 2.91 -1.16 -14.81
CA ASN A 118 3.82 -0.27 -14.11
C ASN A 118 3.80 -0.53 -12.59
N ALA A 119 4.60 -1.51 -12.15
CA ALA A 119 4.70 -1.95 -10.75
C ALA A 119 5.61 -1.03 -9.93
N MET A 120 5.13 0.17 -9.62
CA MET A 120 5.90 1.27 -9.01
C MET A 120 5.70 1.47 -7.49
N ILE A 121 4.84 0.69 -6.83
CA ILE A 121 4.39 1.01 -5.47
C ILE A 121 5.30 0.42 -4.40
N SER A 122 5.60 -0.87 -4.49
CA SER A 122 6.34 -1.57 -3.45
C SER A 122 7.20 -2.70 -4.00
N VAL A 123 8.05 -3.27 -3.13
CA VAL A 123 8.86 -4.47 -3.38
C VAL A 123 8.82 -5.38 -2.15
N TYR A 124 8.49 -6.66 -2.34
CA TYR A 124 8.36 -7.63 -1.25
C TYR A 124 9.02 -8.97 -1.56
N PRO A 125 9.53 -9.69 -0.54
CA PRO A 125 10.06 -11.02 -0.70
C PRO A 125 8.96 -12.07 -0.80
N PHE A 126 9.15 -13.03 -1.70
CA PHE A 126 8.40 -14.28 -1.80
C PHE A 126 9.43 -15.41 -1.73
N GLY A 127 9.73 -15.87 -0.52
CA GLY A 127 10.85 -16.78 -0.28
C GLY A 127 12.18 -16.07 -0.55
N ASP A 128 13.02 -16.66 -1.42
CA ASP A 128 14.32 -16.12 -1.80
C ASP A 128 14.24 -15.12 -2.97
N GLU A 129 13.03 -14.86 -3.49
CA GLU A 129 12.77 -13.99 -4.65
C GLU A 129 12.14 -12.65 -4.26
N PHE A 130 12.33 -11.62 -5.07
CA PHE A 130 11.79 -10.27 -4.82
C PHE A 130 10.89 -9.82 -5.96
N TYR A 131 9.72 -9.29 -5.61
CA TYR A 131 8.71 -8.88 -6.57
C TYR A 131 8.29 -7.43 -6.37
N CYS A 132 8.17 -6.69 -7.46
CA CYS A 132 7.62 -5.34 -7.50
C CYS A 132 6.11 -5.38 -7.72
N PHE A 133 5.38 -4.54 -6.99
CA PHE A 133 3.93 -4.50 -7.01
C PHE A 133 3.38 -3.15 -7.49
N THR A 134 2.23 -3.25 -8.14
CA THR A 134 1.18 -2.23 -8.21
C THR A 134 -0.12 -2.91 -7.79
N GLU A 135 -1.27 -2.30 -8.06
CA GLU A 135 -2.60 -2.83 -7.72
C GLU A 135 -3.30 -3.50 -8.91
N SER A 136 -2.50 -3.95 -9.87
CA SER A 136 -2.90 -4.82 -10.96
C SER A 136 -2.57 -6.28 -10.58
N PRO A 137 -3.12 -7.30 -11.28
CA PRO A 137 -2.73 -8.69 -11.04
C PRO A 137 -1.31 -9.03 -11.54
N THR A 138 -0.63 -8.09 -12.22
CA THR A 138 0.72 -8.31 -12.74
C THR A 138 1.77 -7.76 -11.77
N ILE A 139 2.78 -8.59 -11.50
CA ILE A 139 3.94 -8.27 -10.68
C ILE A 139 5.23 -8.64 -11.44
N HIS A 140 6.35 -8.07 -11.01
CA HIS A 140 7.64 -8.26 -11.68
C HIS A 140 8.71 -8.77 -10.73
N ARG A 141 9.30 -9.93 -11.04
CA ARG A 141 10.46 -10.44 -10.32
C ARG A 141 11.68 -9.62 -10.69
N ILE A 142 12.50 -9.27 -9.69
CA ILE A 142 13.73 -8.51 -9.88
C ILE A 142 14.92 -9.19 -9.23
N ASP A 143 16.11 -8.90 -9.74
CA ASP A 143 17.35 -9.23 -9.06
C ASP A 143 17.61 -8.18 -7.95
N PRO A 144 17.68 -8.57 -6.66
CA PRO A 144 17.85 -7.61 -5.55
C PRO A 144 19.27 -7.01 -5.48
N THR A 145 20.22 -7.53 -6.25
CA THR A 145 21.60 -7.06 -6.34
C THR A 145 21.81 -6.13 -7.54
N THR A 146 21.35 -6.53 -8.72
CA THR A 146 21.57 -5.77 -9.98
C THR A 146 20.40 -4.87 -10.35
N LEU A 147 19.24 -5.02 -9.69
CA LEU A 147 17.96 -4.37 -10.02
C LEU A 147 17.41 -4.73 -11.42
N GLU A 148 17.89 -5.81 -12.03
CA GLU A 148 17.37 -6.26 -13.31
C GLU A 148 15.94 -6.78 -13.19
N THR A 149 15.11 -6.45 -14.17
CA THR A 149 13.78 -7.03 -14.30
C THR A 149 13.92 -8.41 -14.92
N LEU A 150 13.60 -9.45 -14.15
CA LEU A 150 13.85 -10.84 -14.53
C LEU A 150 12.62 -11.50 -15.14
N GLU A 151 11.45 -11.27 -14.58
CA GLU A 151 10.23 -11.99 -14.97
C GLU A 151 8.98 -11.17 -14.72
N ARG A 152 7.96 -11.40 -15.56
CA ARG A 152 6.61 -10.84 -15.42
C ARG A 152 5.64 -11.95 -15.07
N ILE A 153 5.04 -11.88 -13.89
CA ILE A 153 4.05 -12.86 -13.42
C ILE A 153 2.67 -12.21 -13.42
N ASN A 154 1.68 -12.92 -13.94
CA ASN A 154 0.27 -12.56 -13.77
C ASN A 154 -0.35 -13.49 -12.73
N VAL A 155 -0.59 -12.97 -11.52
CA VAL A 155 -1.12 -13.71 -10.38
C VAL A 155 -2.49 -14.34 -10.69
N SER A 156 -3.28 -13.74 -11.59
CA SER A 156 -4.58 -14.29 -11.98
C SER A 156 -4.51 -15.61 -12.75
N LYS A 157 -3.32 -15.99 -13.24
CA LYS A 157 -3.07 -17.32 -13.83
C LYS A 157 -2.87 -18.43 -12.80
N HIS A 158 -2.62 -18.05 -11.54
CA HIS A 158 -2.31 -18.98 -10.45
C HIS A 158 -3.46 -19.09 -9.44
N VAL A 159 -4.15 -17.98 -9.19
CA VAL A 159 -5.31 -17.90 -8.30
C VAL A 159 -6.38 -17.00 -8.91
N ALA A 160 -7.66 -17.33 -8.73
CA ALA A 160 -8.78 -16.65 -9.37
C ALA A 160 -9.04 -15.24 -8.80
N VAL A 161 -8.15 -14.30 -9.09
CA VAL A 161 -8.20 -12.89 -8.68
C VAL A 161 -8.25 -11.96 -9.89
N VAL A 162 -8.90 -10.81 -9.71
CA VAL A 162 -8.97 -9.73 -10.70
C VAL A 162 -7.79 -8.76 -10.52
N ASN A 163 -7.53 -8.38 -9.27
CA ASN A 163 -6.40 -7.57 -8.85
C ASN A 163 -6.07 -7.85 -7.37
N HIS A 164 -4.97 -7.30 -6.88
CA HIS A 164 -4.56 -7.43 -5.49
C HIS A 164 -3.95 -6.12 -4.98
N THR A 165 -3.84 -5.99 -3.66
CA THR A 165 -3.15 -4.84 -3.07
C THR A 165 -1.65 -4.90 -3.34
N SER A 166 -0.97 -3.77 -3.15
CA SER A 166 0.49 -3.67 -3.23
C SER A 166 1.17 -3.83 -1.87
N HIS A 167 0.43 -4.23 -0.82
CA HIS A 167 0.93 -4.35 0.55
C HIS A 167 0.64 -5.73 1.14
N PRO A 168 1.28 -6.80 0.62
CA PRO A 168 1.18 -8.11 1.22
C PRO A 168 1.82 -8.14 2.61
N HIS A 169 1.30 -9.00 3.47
CA HIS A 169 1.91 -9.34 4.75
C HIS A 169 2.81 -10.56 4.62
N VAL A 170 4.10 -10.40 4.92
CA VAL A 170 5.07 -11.50 5.06
C VAL A 170 5.12 -11.95 6.51
N THR A 171 4.76 -13.20 6.81
CA THR A 171 4.77 -13.76 8.17
C THR A 171 6.13 -14.38 8.52
N SER A 172 6.36 -14.66 9.81
CA SER A 172 7.66 -15.17 10.31
C SER A 172 8.04 -16.56 9.79
N ASP A 173 7.06 -17.37 9.39
CA ASP A 173 7.28 -18.65 8.70
C ASP A 173 7.65 -18.46 7.21
N GLY A 174 7.59 -17.22 6.71
CA GLY A 174 7.83 -16.80 5.33
C GLY A 174 6.64 -17.03 4.39
N SER A 175 5.47 -17.41 4.90
CA SER A 175 4.24 -17.33 4.12
C SER A 175 3.93 -15.87 3.78
N VAL A 176 3.31 -15.63 2.63
CA VAL A 176 2.86 -14.29 2.22
C VAL A 176 1.35 -14.28 2.10
N TYR A 177 0.70 -13.26 2.64
CA TYR A 177 -0.74 -13.05 2.54
C TYR A 177 -1.01 -11.74 1.81
N ASN A 178 -1.97 -11.72 0.90
CA ASN A 178 -2.39 -10.49 0.23
C ASN A 178 -3.92 -10.43 0.12
N GLN A 179 -4.49 -9.23 0.23
CA GLN A 179 -5.88 -8.98 -0.12
C GLN A 179 -6.03 -8.81 -1.64
N ALA A 180 -7.07 -9.41 -2.19
CA ALA A 180 -7.38 -9.41 -3.61
C ALA A 180 -8.88 -9.29 -3.87
N MET A 181 -9.25 -8.75 -5.03
CA MET A 181 -10.62 -8.85 -5.51
C MET A 181 -10.74 -10.15 -6.30
N SER A 182 -11.80 -10.91 -6.03
CA SER A 182 -12.15 -12.10 -6.80
C SER A 182 -13.60 -12.02 -7.26
N VAL A 183 -13.96 -12.85 -8.24
CA VAL A 183 -15.35 -13.00 -8.69
C VAL A 183 -15.76 -14.43 -8.46
N GLN A 184 -16.78 -14.64 -7.63
CA GLN A 184 -17.34 -15.96 -7.35
C GLN A 184 -18.81 -15.97 -7.80
N GLY A 185 -19.12 -16.85 -8.76
CA GLY A 185 -20.35 -16.76 -9.52
C GLY A 185 -20.44 -15.43 -10.28
N SER A 186 -21.43 -14.60 -9.96
CA SER A 186 -21.63 -13.26 -10.54
C SER A 186 -21.33 -12.11 -9.59
N SER A 187 -20.80 -12.38 -8.40
CA SER A 187 -20.57 -11.36 -7.37
C SER A 187 -19.08 -11.13 -7.10
N PRO A 188 -18.64 -9.88 -6.89
CA PRO A 188 -17.30 -9.59 -6.42
C PRO A 188 -17.15 -9.89 -4.92
N TYR A 189 -15.96 -10.36 -4.55
CA TYR A 189 -15.56 -10.65 -3.17
C TYR A 189 -14.19 -10.03 -2.88
N TYR A 190 -14.00 -9.55 -1.66
CA TYR A 190 -12.69 -9.26 -1.10
C TYR A 190 -12.14 -10.54 -0.48
N SER A 191 -11.07 -11.05 -1.07
CA SER A 191 -10.50 -12.34 -0.74
C SER A 191 -9.08 -12.19 -0.20
N ILE A 192 -8.70 -13.11 0.68
CA ILE A 192 -7.33 -13.22 1.15
C ILE A 192 -6.67 -14.40 0.43
N VAL A 193 -5.55 -14.12 -0.22
CA VAL A 193 -4.71 -15.13 -0.88
C VAL A 193 -3.50 -15.39 0.00
N ARG A 194 -3.20 -16.67 0.22
CA ARG A 194 -1.99 -17.13 0.86
C ARG A 194 -1.05 -17.74 -0.18
N PHE A 195 0.21 -17.35 -0.09
CA PHE A 195 1.34 -17.92 -0.83
C PHE A 195 2.22 -18.62 0.21
N PRO A 196 2.06 -19.93 0.43
CA PRO A 196 2.80 -20.64 1.47
C PRO A 196 4.28 -20.75 1.10
N ARG A 197 5.17 -20.58 2.08
CA ARG A 197 6.59 -20.90 1.87
C ARG A 197 6.73 -22.40 1.65
N GLN A 198 7.41 -22.81 0.58
CA GLN A 198 7.66 -24.22 0.34
C GLN A 198 8.81 -24.76 1.22
N ASN A 199 8.77 -26.06 1.52
CA ASN A 199 9.80 -26.73 2.32
C ASN A 199 11.19 -26.63 1.66
N GLU A 200 12.18 -26.17 2.42
CA GLU A 200 13.59 -26.05 1.96
C GLU A 200 14.22 -27.37 1.48
N ARG A 201 13.60 -28.52 1.79
CA ARG A 201 14.07 -29.86 1.39
C ARG A 201 13.73 -30.24 -0.05
N SER A 202 12.94 -29.44 -0.78
CA SER A 202 12.75 -29.65 -2.22
C SER A 202 14.06 -29.39 -2.94
N LYS A 203 14.62 -30.40 -3.61
CA LYS A 203 15.87 -30.28 -4.39
C LYS A 203 15.68 -29.46 -5.67
N ASP A 204 14.44 -29.29 -6.11
CA ASP A 204 14.09 -28.45 -7.25
C ASP A 204 13.56 -27.12 -6.71
N LYS A 205 14.42 -26.10 -6.57
CA LYS A 205 14.00 -24.71 -6.37
C LYS A 205 13.80 -24.07 -7.75
N LYS A 206 12.56 -23.96 -8.22
CA LYS A 206 12.20 -23.24 -9.45
C LYS A 206 11.67 -21.84 -9.08
N PRO A 207 11.96 -20.80 -9.88
CA PRO A 207 11.34 -19.50 -9.73
C PRO A 207 9.82 -19.58 -9.70
N GLY A 208 9.18 -18.76 -8.87
CA GLY A 208 7.72 -18.65 -8.82
C GLY A 208 6.97 -19.81 -8.17
N GLN A 209 7.67 -20.73 -7.47
CA GLN A 209 7.03 -21.88 -6.82
C GLN A 209 5.93 -21.54 -5.82
N MET A 210 6.07 -20.44 -5.08
CA MET A 210 5.04 -20.02 -4.12
C MET A 210 3.70 -19.68 -4.81
N PHE A 211 3.72 -19.32 -6.10
CA PHE A 211 2.51 -19.05 -6.87
C PHE A 211 1.80 -20.33 -7.31
N GLU A 212 2.51 -21.44 -7.52
CA GLU A 212 1.89 -22.74 -7.84
C GLU A 212 1.05 -23.29 -6.67
N SER A 213 1.39 -22.91 -5.45
CA SER A 213 0.67 -23.28 -4.22
C SER A 213 -0.21 -22.16 -3.67
N ALA A 214 -0.46 -21.11 -4.45
CA ALA A 214 -1.29 -20.00 -4.01
C ALA A 214 -2.74 -20.47 -3.80
N GLU A 215 -3.29 -20.14 -2.63
CA GLU A 215 -4.64 -20.55 -2.25
C GLU A 215 -5.46 -19.37 -1.71
N MET A 216 -6.75 -19.36 -2.03
CA MET A 216 -7.68 -18.40 -1.45
C MET A 216 -8.16 -18.96 -0.10
N VAL A 217 -7.88 -18.25 0.99
CA VAL A 217 -8.10 -18.74 2.37
C VAL A 217 -9.28 -18.09 3.06
N ALA A 218 -9.78 -16.97 2.54
CA ALA A 218 -10.95 -16.28 3.07
C ALA A 218 -11.59 -15.41 1.99
N SER A 219 -12.89 -15.15 2.10
CA SER A 219 -13.63 -14.26 1.20
C SER A 219 -14.81 -13.57 1.91
N VAL A 220 -14.96 -12.28 1.68
CA VAL A 220 -16.11 -11.48 2.10
C VAL A 220 -16.78 -10.90 0.86
N LYS A 221 -18.10 -11.09 0.72
CA LYS A 221 -18.85 -10.58 -0.42
C LYS A 221 -18.87 -9.05 -0.38
N ALA A 222 -18.57 -8.41 -1.50
CA ALA A 222 -18.68 -6.96 -1.60
C ALA A 222 -20.14 -6.50 -1.47
N ARG A 223 -20.37 -5.40 -0.73
CA ARG A 223 -21.74 -4.90 -0.52
C ARG A 223 -22.37 -4.36 -1.81
N TRP A 224 -21.56 -3.87 -2.75
CA TRP A 224 -22.00 -3.33 -4.03
C TRP A 224 -21.46 -4.12 -5.22
N PRO A 225 -22.29 -4.96 -5.88
CA PRO A 225 -21.84 -5.80 -6.98
C PRO A 225 -21.25 -5.07 -8.19
N LEU A 226 -21.66 -3.82 -8.45
CA LEU A 226 -21.17 -3.00 -9.57
C LEU A 226 -20.24 -1.86 -9.14
N HIS A 227 -19.95 -1.76 -7.85
CA HIS A 227 -19.10 -0.74 -7.24
C HIS A 227 -18.26 -1.34 -6.10
N PRO A 228 -17.44 -2.38 -6.37
CA PRO A 228 -16.53 -2.91 -5.35
C PRO A 228 -15.63 -1.79 -4.79
N SER A 229 -15.34 -1.88 -3.50
CA SER A 229 -14.47 -0.94 -2.79
C SER A 229 -13.03 -1.02 -3.31
N TYR A 230 -12.37 0.14 -3.32
CA TYR A 230 -10.95 0.26 -3.56
C TYR A 230 -10.15 -0.28 -2.35
N MET A 231 -9.15 -1.11 -2.61
CA MET A 231 -8.34 -1.78 -1.58
C MET A 231 -6.87 -1.42 -1.75
N HIS A 232 -6.22 -1.00 -0.67
CA HIS A 232 -4.79 -0.65 -0.67
C HIS A 232 -3.97 -1.45 0.36
N THR A 233 -4.52 -1.69 1.55
CA THR A 233 -3.92 -2.53 2.60
C THR A 233 -5.01 -3.33 3.31
N PHE A 234 -4.61 -4.32 4.09
CA PHE A 234 -5.49 -5.15 4.93
C PHE A 234 -4.81 -5.45 6.26
N GLY A 235 -5.55 -6.01 7.22
CA GLY A 235 -5.01 -6.41 8.52
C GLY A 235 -4.87 -7.93 8.66
N LEU A 236 -3.83 -8.34 9.38
CA LEU A 236 -3.53 -9.71 9.78
C LEU A 236 -3.12 -9.78 11.26
N THR A 237 -3.89 -10.48 12.09
CA THR A 237 -3.56 -10.87 13.47
C THR A 237 -3.30 -12.37 13.56
N ASP A 238 -3.01 -12.90 14.75
CA ASP A 238 -2.84 -14.35 14.93
C ASP A 238 -4.10 -15.15 14.57
N ARG A 239 -5.31 -14.64 14.88
CA ARG A 239 -6.58 -15.33 14.61
C ARG A 239 -7.44 -14.71 13.52
N PHE A 240 -7.23 -13.46 13.13
CA PHE A 240 -8.15 -12.75 12.24
C PHE A 240 -7.44 -12.09 11.04
N TYR A 241 -8.15 -12.07 9.92
CA TYR A 241 -7.95 -11.06 8.89
C TYR A 241 -8.90 -9.89 9.17
N VAL A 242 -8.46 -8.66 8.88
CA VAL A 242 -9.29 -7.46 8.98
C VAL A 242 -9.36 -6.80 7.61
N ILE A 243 -10.55 -6.74 7.01
CA ILE A 243 -10.80 -6.13 5.71
C ILE A 243 -11.60 -4.85 5.92
N VAL A 244 -11.07 -3.71 5.47
CA VAL A 244 -11.77 -2.41 5.57
C VAL A 244 -12.35 -2.06 4.20
N GLU A 245 -13.67 -2.23 4.07
CA GLU A 245 -14.48 -1.86 2.89
C GLU A 245 -14.87 -0.38 2.99
N GLN A 246 -14.00 0.50 2.47
CA GLN A 246 -14.20 1.94 2.43
C GLN A 246 -15.21 2.38 1.34
N PRO A 247 -15.88 3.52 1.48
CA PRO A 247 -16.86 4.01 0.51
C PRO A 247 -16.25 4.63 -0.76
N LEU A 248 -14.94 4.55 -0.97
CA LEU A 248 -14.32 4.78 -2.29
C LEU A 248 -14.41 3.49 -3.12
N THR A 249 -15.07 3.54 -4.27
CA THR A 249 -15.38 2.38 -5.09
C THR A 249 -14.87 2.50 -6.51
N ILE A 250 -14.72 1.36 -7.19
CA ILE A 250 -14.43 1.25 -8.61
C ILE A 250 -15.73 0.92 -9.33
N SER A 251 -16.26 1.86 -10.12
CA SER A 251 -17.50 1.66 -10.87
C SER A 251 -17.28 0.78 -12.09
N VAL A 252 -17.79 -0.46 -12.06
CA VAL A 252 -17.69 -1.42 -13.17
C VAL A 252 -18.28 -0.86 -14.48
N PRO A 253 -19.44 -0.18 -14.49
CA PRO A 253 -19.94 0.49 -15.71
C PRO A 253 -18.99 1.56 -16.25
N ASN A 254 -18.38 2.37 -15.38
CA ASN A 254 -17.42 3.38 -15.81
C ASN A 254 -16.12 2.76 -16.30
N MET A 255 -15.71 1.60 -15.79
CA MET A 255 -14.56 0.86 -16.30
C MET A 255 -14.77 0.43 -17.76
N VAL A 256 -15.95 -0.13 -18.09
CA VAL A 256 -16.30 -0.47 -19.48
C VAL A 256 -16.29 0.78 -20.37
N LYS A 257 -16.90 1.87 -19.90
CA LYS A 257 -16.91 3.16 -20.61
C LYS A 257 -15.50 3.72 -20.81
N SER A 258 -14.65 3.64 -19.78
CA SER A 258 -13.27 4.11 -19.78
C SER A 258 -12.43 3.34 -20.80
N GLN A 259 -12.59 2.02 -20.90
CA GLN A 259 -11.92 1.21 -21.92
C GLN A 259 -12.33 1.61 -23.35
N LEU A 260 -13.61 1.88 -23.59
CA LEU A 260 -14.11 2.31 -24.91
C LEU A 260 -13.66 3.72 -25.29
N LEU A 261 -13.66 4.66 -24.35
CA LEU A 261 -13.31 6.07 -24.56
C LEU A 261 -11.83 6.39 -24.33
N GLY A 262 -11.05 5.39 -23.90
CA GLY A 262 -9.67 5.54 -23.45
C GLY A 262 -9.52 6.57 -22.34
N GLN A 263 -10.36 6.52 -21.30
CA GLN A 263 -10.24 7.39 -20.12
C GLN A 263 -9.31 6.73 -19.07
N PRO A 264 -8.58 7.50 -18.24
CA PRO A 264 -7.69 6.95 -17.22
C PRO A 264 -8.47 6.25 -16.08
N MET A 265 -7.79 5.42 -15.29
CA MET A 265 -8.42 4.56 -14.27
C MET A 265 -9.16 5.38 -13.20
N CYS A 266 -8.61 6.52 -12.79
CA CYS A 266 -9.20 7.42 -11.77
C CYS A 266 -10.62 7.87 -12.13
N SER A 267 -10.99 7.91 -13.42
CA SER A 267 -12.35 8.25 -13.86
C SER A 267 -13.42 7.23 -13.41
N CYS A 268 -12.99 6.03 -13.00
CA CYS A 268 -13.85 4.96 -12.51
C CYS A 268 -14.16 5.11 -11.01
N PHE A 269 -13.43 5.94 -10.28
CA PHE A 269 -13.58 6.07 -8.83
C PHE A 269 -14.85 6.85 -8.47
N ARG A 270 -15.58 6.35 -7.46
CA ARG A 270 -16.78 6.99 -6.90
C ARG A 270 -16.77 6.89 -5.39
N PHE A 271 -16.90 8.02 -4.72
CA PHE A 271 -16.97 8.11 -3.26
C PHE A 271 -18.40 8.28 -2.79
N PHE A 272 -18.90 7.32 -2.02
CA PHE A 272 -20.22 7.36 -1.41
C PHE A 272 -20.14 7.92 0.02
N LYS A 273 -19.96 9.24 0.14
CA LYS A 273 -19.70 9.92 1.42
C LYS A 273 -20.73 9.67 2.53
N ASP A 274 -21.98 9.36 2.15
CA ASP A 274 -23.09 9.16 3.08
C ASP A 274 -23.23 7.68 3.50
N GLU A 275 -22.37 6.80 2.98
CA GLU A 275 -22.34 5.37 3.28
C GLU A 275 -21.24 5.06 4.29
N PRO A 276 -21.49 4.20 5.29
CA PRO A 276 -20.49 3.90 6.31
C PRO A 276 -19.29 3.15 5.71
N THR A 277 -18.16 3.21 6.40
CA THR A 277 -17.07 2.25 6.19
C THR A 277 -17.41 0.96 6.93
N LEU A 278 -17.26 -0.20 6.27
CA LEU A 278 -17.44 -1.50 6.91
C LEU A 278 -16.07 -2.09 7.25
N ILE A 279 -15.90 -2.53 8.50
CA ILE A 279 -14.69 -3.22 8.96
C ILE A 279 -15.08 -4.67 9.23
N HIS A 280 -14.64 -5.58 8.37
CA HIS A 280 -14.91 -7.00 8.47
C HIS A 280 -13.78 -7.71 9.21
N VAL A 281 -14.13 -8.39 10.30
CA VAL A 281 -13.24 -9.33 11.00
C VAL A 281 -13.56 -10.73 10.50
N VAL A 282 -12.56 -11.44 10.00
CA VAL A 282 -12.69 -12.75 9.35
C VAL A 282 -11.76 -13.73 10.04
N GLU A 283 -12.28 -14.87 10.48
CA GLU A 283 -11.47 -15.86 11.19
C GLU A 283 -10.50 -16.57 10.24
N ARG A 284 -9.22 -16.62 10.62
CA ARG A 284 -8.15 -17.19 9.78
C ARG A 284 -8.25 -18.69 9.61
N GLU A 285 -8.67 -19.38 10.67
CA GLU A 285 -8.76 -20.85 10.69
C GLU A 285 -9.85 -21.36 9.75
N THR A 286 -11.03 -20.72 9.78
CA THR A 286 -12.20 -21.18 9.01
C THR A 286 -12.43 -20.40 7.72
N GLY A 287 -11.79 -19.24 7.56
CA GLY A 287 -12.00 -18.31 6.45
C GLY A 287 -13.37 -17.63 6.48
N LYS A 288 -14.14 -17.78 7.57
CA LYS A 288 -15.52 -17.28 7.68
C LYS A 288 -15.55 -15.89 8.29
N LEU A 289 -16.48 -15.07 7.80
CA LEU A 289 -16.78 -13.77 8.40
C LEU A 289 -17.20 -13.99 9.85
N TYR A 290 -16.48 -13.34 10.76
CA TYR A 290 -16.73 -13.40 12.19
C TYR A 290 -17.71 -12.30 12.61
N GLN A 291 -17.42 -11.04 12.24
CA GLN A 291 -18.29 -9.89 12.50
C GLN A 291 -17.99 -8.73 11.55
N THR A 292 -18.98 -7.89 11.27
CA THR A 292 -18.81 -6.61 10.57
C THR A 292 -19.14 -5.45 11.52
N TYR A 293 -18.28 -4.43 11.53
CA TYR A 293 -18.46 -3.18 12.28
C TYR A 293 -18.67 -2.02 11.31
N LEU A 294 -19.43 -1.01 11.75
CA LEU A 294 -19.72 0.19 10.98
C LEU A 294 -18.93 1.36 11.56
N ALA A 295 -18.20 2.09 10.72
CA ALA A 295 -17.57 3.36 11.07
C ALA A 295 -18.13 4.48 10.19
N GLU A 296 -17.88 5.73 10.57
CA GLU A 296 -18.10 6.87 9.68
C GLU A 296 -17.34 6.68 8.35
N ALA A 297 -17.83 7.31 7.28
CA ALA A 297 -17.16 7.30 6.00
C ALA A 297 -15.76 7.91 6.15
N PHE A 298 -14.73 7.19 5.71
CA PHE A 298 -13.38 7.71 5.60
C PHE A 298 -12.69 7.09 4.38
N PHE A 299 -11.64 7.75 3.90
CA PHE A 299 -10.71 7.19 2.94
C PHE A 299 -9.43 6.76 3.64
N TYR A 300 -8.80 5.67 3.21
CA TYR A 300 -7.49 5.27 3.69
C TYR A 300 -6.69 4.58 2.59
N LEU A 301 -5.36 4.69 2.75
CA LEU A 301 -4.40 3.86 2.05
C LEU A 301 -3.82 2.84 3.03
N HIS A 302 -3.19 3.29 4.12
CA HIS A 302 -2.40 2.43 4.98
C HIS A 302 -3.02 2.14 6.35
N ILE A 303 -3.09 0.85 6.69
CA ILE A 303 -3.17 0.37 8.06
C ILE A 303 -1.77 0.43 8.67
N VAL A 304 -1.66 0.97 9.88
CA VAL A 304 -0.42 1.05 10.66
C VAL A 304 -0.07 -0.33 11.24
N ASN A 305 -1.00 -0.89 12.03
CA ASN A 305 -0.93 -2.25 12.56
C ASN A 305 -2.30 -2.68 13.08
N GLN A 306 -2.41 -3.96 13.41
CA GLN A 306 -3.60 -4.58 13.97
C GLN A 306 -3.16 -5.65 14.98
N TYR A 307 -3.93 -5.86 16.04
CA TYR A 307 -3.63 -6.89 17.03
C TYR A 307 -4.84 -7.27 17.87
N GLU A 308 -4.74 -8.40 18.56
CA GLU A 308 -5.75 -8.86 19.52
C GLU A 308 -5.37 -8.46 20.94
N ALA A 309 -6.33 -7.96 21.72
CA ALA A 309 -6.16 -7.62 23.13
C ALA A 309 -7.49 -7.77 23.90
N ASP A 310 -7.48 -8.53 24.99
CA ASP A 310 -8.58 -8.66 25.96
C ASP A 310 -9.99 -8.77 25.32
N GLY A 311 -10.16 -9.69 24.35
CA GLY A 311 -11.45 -9.90 23.69
C GLY A 311 -11.80 -8.88 22.60
N HIS A 312 -10.84 -8.08 22.16
CA HIS A 312 -10.97 -7.10 21.08
C HIS A 312 -9.93 -7.33 19.99
N VAL A 313 -10.24 -6.85 18.79
CA VAL A 313 -9.24 -6.54 17.76
C VAL A 313 -9.03 -5.04 17.75
N VAL A 314 -7.79 -4.59 17.88
CA VAL A 314 -7.38 -3.20 17.72
C VAL A 314 -6.81 -3.04 16.31
N ILE A 315 -7.21 -1.97 15.61
CA ILE A 315 -6.69 -1.63 14.29
C ILE A 315 -6.40 -0.12 14.21
N ASP A 316 -5.18 0.21 13.81
CA ASP A 316 -4.69 1.57 13.67
C ASP A 316 -4.56 1.92 12.19
N ILE A 317 -5.15 3.02 11.74
CA ILE A 317 -5.29 3.37 10.31
C ILE A 317 -4.94 4.85 10.10
N CYS A 318 -4.21 5.16 9.02
CA CYS A 318 -4.06 6.53 8.54
C CYS A 318 -5.32 6.94 7.75
N CYS A 319 -6.26 7.62 8.41
CA CYS A 319 -7.55 7.99 7.86
C CYS A 319 -7.57 9.41 7.28
N TYR A 320 -8.31 9.59 6.20
CA TYR A 320 -8.67 10.84 5.56
C TYR A 320 -10.19 11.02 5.60
N SER A 321 -10.68 12.25 5.65
CA SER A 321 -12.14 12.50 5.61
C SER A 321 -12.77 12.03 4.30
N ASP A 322 -12.04 12.17 3.19
CA ASP A 322 -12.49 11.85 1.85
C ASP A 322 -11.26 11.59 0.95
N PRO A 323 -11.44 11.12 -0.30
CA PRO A 323 -10.32 10.75 -1.17
C PRO A 323 -9.70 11.93 -1.93
N ALA A 324 -9.98 13.20 -1.58
CA ALA A 324 -9.44 14.37 -2.27
C ALA A 324 -7.91 14.43 -2.24
N MET A 325 -7.27 13.73 -1.29
CA MET A 325 -5.81 13.54 -1.29
C MET A 325 -5.29 12.95 -2.61
N LEU A 326 -6.07 12.10 -3.29
CA LEU A 326 -5.72 11.59 -4.64
C LEU A 326 -5.64 12.73 -5.66
N ASP A 327 -6.56 13.68 -5.63
CA ASP A 327 -6.53 14.83 -6.54
C ASP A 327 -5.35 15.78 -6.24
N CYS A 328 -4.96 15.86 -4.97
CA CYS A 328 -3.77 16.61 -4.55
C CYS A 328 -2.44 16.01 -5.06
N MET A 329 -2.42 14.74 -5.48
CA MET A 329 -1.24 14.05 -6.02
C MET A 329 -1.08 14.18 -7.55
N TYR A 330 -1.94 14.96 -8.22
CA TYR A 330 -1.64 15.44 -9.56
C TYR A 330 -0.47 16.42 -9.52
N TYR A 331 0.40 16.36 -10.52
CA TYR A 331 1.60 17.19 -10.58
C TYR A 331 1.31 18.68 -10.69
N ASP A 332 0.21 19.06 -11.34
CA ASP A 332 -0.21 20.45 -11.38
C ASP A 332 -0.68 20.91 -9.99
N ALA A 333 -1.43 20.08 -9.26
CA ALA A 333 -1.84 20.37 -7.89
C ALA A 333 -0.63 20.48 -6.94
N LEU A 334 0.36 19.60 -7.05
CA LEU A 334 1.61 19.66 -6.27
C LEU A 334 2.41 20.94 -6.55
N LYS A 335 2.52 21.37 -7.82
CA LYS A 335 3.23 22.62 -8.18
C LYS A 335 2.50 23.86 -7.67
N GLU A 336 1.17 23.79 -7.57
CA GLU A 336 0.32 24.90 -7.18
C GLU A 336 -0.19 24.80 -5.74
N MET A 337 0.39 23.92 -4.92
CA MET A 337 -0.07 23.68 -3.55
C MET A 337 -0.16 24.96 -2.70
N ASN A 338 0.78 25.89 -2.86
CA ASN A 338 0.81 27.17 -2.14
C ASN A 338 -0.29 28.16 -2.59
N LYS A 339 -0.96 27.89 -3.73
CA LYS A 339 -2.05 28.72 -4.25
C LYS A 339 -3.42 28.23 -3.80
N ASN A 340 -3.54 26.96 -3.42
CA ASN A 340 -4.79 26.36 -2.98
C ASN A 340 -4.86 26.36 -1.45
N LEU A 341 -5.65 27.29 -0.89
CA LEU A 341 -5.82 27.44 0.57
C LEU A 341 -6.41 26.19 1.24
N ASP A 342 -7.12 25.34 0.48
CA ASP A 342 -7.68 24.08 0.96
C ASP A 342 -6.68 22.91 0.86
N TYR A 343 -5.55 23.04 0.16
CA TYR A 343 -4.67 21.90 -0.16
C TYR A 343 -4.24 21.14 1.10
N ALA A 344 -3.82 21.87 2.14
CA ALA A 344 -3.42 21.28 3.40
C ALA A 344 -4.54 20.47 4.06
N ARG A 345 -5.78 21.00 4.05
CA ARG A 345 -6.96 20.31 4.58
C ARG A 345 -7.27 19.05 3.77
N LEU A 346 -7.17 19.11 2.44
CA LEU A 346 -7.47 17.99 1.55
C LEU A 346 -6.42 16.87 1.62
N PHE A 347 -5.17 17.20 1.93
CA PHE A 347 -4.06 16.24 2.07
C PHE A 347 -3.89 15.69 3.49
N ARG A 348 -4.74 16.13 4.44
CA ARG A 348 -4.57 15.86 5.86
C ARG A 348 -5.09 14.48 6.26
N GLY A 349 -4.18 13.53 6.42
CA GLY A 349 -4.43 12.26 7.09
C GLY A 349 -4.32 12.39 8.61
N ARG A 350 -4.93 11.48 9.36
CA ARG A 350 -4.77 11.34 10.82
C ARG A 350 -4.70 9.86 11.22
N PRO A 351 -3.76 9.47 12.11
CA PRO A 351 -3.69 8.10 12.61
C PRO A 351 -4.77 7.86 13.67
N MET A 352 -5.70 6.96 13.36
CA MET A 352 -6.91 6.66 14.13
C MET A 352 -6.89 5.20 14.59
N ARG A 353 -7.22 4.97 15.87
CA ARG A 353 -7.33 3.63 16.46
C ARG A 353 -8.79 3.24 16.62
N PHE A 354 -9.19 2.15 15.97
CA PHE A 354 -10.47 1.49 16.16
C PHE A 354 -10.30 0.29 17.08
N VAL A 355 -11.29 0.04 17.94
CA VAL A 355 -11.30 -1.10 18.87
C VAL A 355 -12.59 -1.89 18.65
N LEU A 356 -12.44 -3.14 18.21
CA LEU A 356 -13.49 -4.00 17.69
C LEU A 356 -13.77 -5.15 18.68
N PRO A 357 -14.87 -5.12 19.45
CA PRO A 357 -15.17 -6.17 20.44
C PRO A 357 -15.56 -7.48 19.75
N LEU A 358 -14.89 -8.60 20.04
CA LEU A 358 -15.09 -9.88 19.35
C LEU A 358 -16.39 -10.60 19.76
N ALA A 359 -16.81 -10.49 21.02
CA ALA A 359 -18.08 -11.07 21.47
C ALA A 359 -18.99 -9.97 22.02
N PRO A 360 -19.47 -9.03 21.18
CA PRO A 360 -20.29 -7.95 21.66
C PRO A 360 -21.60 -8.57 22.19
N GLN A 361 -21.87 -8.41 23.48
CA GLN A 361 -23.18 -8.76 24.04
C GLN A 361 -24.08 -7.54 23.95
N ALA A 362 -25.36 -7.75 23.70
CA ALA A 362 -26.38 -6.69 23.80
C ALA A 362 -26.63 -6.36 25.28
N ALA A 363 -25.64 -5.76 25.95
CA ALA A 363 -25.86 -5.11 27.24
C ALA A 363 -26.64 -3.81 26.98
N GLY A 364 -27.58 -3.48 27.86
CA GLY A 364 -28.62 -2.45 27.67
C GLY A 364 -28.18 -1.23 26.85
N ALA A 365 -29.07 -0.77 25.96
CA ALA A 365 -28.83 0.30 25.00
C ALA A 365 -28.10 1.50 25.65
N GLY A 366 -26.86 1.77 25.22
CA GLY A 366 -26.10 2.95 25.62
C GLY A 366 -24.71 2.71 26.22
N ASN A 367 -24.30 1.48 26.53
CA ASN A 367 -22.95 1.23 27.06
C ASN A 367 -21.88 1.11 25.96
N ASN A 368 -20.68 1.64 26.22
CA ASN A 368 -19.51 1.40 25.38
C ASN A 368 -19.05 -0.05 25.56
N LEU A 369 -18.93 -0.78 24.46
CA LEU A 369 -18.49 -2.17 24.40
C LEU A 369 -16.95 -2.29 24.48
N VAL A 370 -16.22 -1.20 24.29
CA VAL A 370 -14.76 -1.16 24.44
C VAL A 370 -14.40 -1.16 25.92
N THR A 371 -13.72 -2.21 26.37
CA THR A 371 -13.28 -2.37 27.78
C THR A 371 -11.78 -2.23 27.98
N LEU A 372 -11.01 -1.94 26.92
CA LEU A 372 -9.55 -1.80 27.00
C LEU A 372 -9.16 -0.59 27.88
N PRO A 373 -8.30 -0.79 28.91
CA PRO A 373 -7.87 0.30 29.78
C PRO A 373 -7.18 1.43 29.00
N GLY A 374 -7.61 2.68 29.26
CA GLY A 374 -6.99 3.87 28.66
C GLY A 374 -7.40 4.15 27.19
N SER A 375 -8.18 3.27 26.57
CA SER A 375 -8.80 3.53 25.27
C SER A 375 -9.89 4.58 25.40
N ARG A 376 -9.93 5.52 24.44
CA ARG A 376 -11.03 6.47 24.22
C ARG A 376 -11.88 6.08 23.01
N ALA A 377 -11.55 5.00 22.32
CA ALA A 377 -12.37 4.48 21.24
C ALA A 377 -13.70 3.96 21.80
N GLU A 378 -14.74 4.02 20.98
CA GLU A 378 -16.07 3.54 21.34
C GLU A 378 -16.56 2.47 20.37
N ALA A 379 -17.35 1.54 20.89
CA ALA A 379 -18.12 0.59 20.12
C ALA A 379 -19.49 0.45 20.76
N ARG A 380 -20.58 0.62 20.00
CA ARG A 380 -21.95 0.63 20.54
C ARG A 380 -22.90 -0.09 19.60
N TRP A 381 -23.88 -0.79 20.16
CA TRP A 381 -24.98 -1.34 19.38
C TRP A 381 -25.86 -0.23 18.81
N ARG A 382 -26.18 -0.34 17.51
CA ARG A 382 -27.18 0.47 16.82
C ARG A 382 -28.07 -0.47 16.00
N GLY A 383 -29.22 -0.84 16.57
CA GLY A 383 -30.07 -1.87 15.97
C GLY A 383 -29.35 -3.23 15.98
N SER A 384 -29.18 -3.85 14.81
CA SER A 384 -28.45 -5.11 14.63
C SER A 384 -26.95 -4.94 14.41
N ASP A 385 -26.47 -3.70 14.29
CA ASP A 385 -25.08 -3.40 13.92
C ASP A 385 -24.27 -2.90 15.12
N VAL A 386 -22.96 -3.07 15.06
CA VAL A 386 -22.03 -2.46 16.01
C VAL A 386 -21.33 -1.29 15.33
N VAL A 387 -21.58 -0.08 15.81
CA VAL A 387 -20.95 1.15 15.33
C VAL A 387 -19.70 1.42 16.16
N VAL A 388 -18.58 1.68 15.50
CA VAL A 388 -17.29 1.99 16.13
C VAL A 388 -16.89 3.43 15.84
N VAL A 389 -16.37 4.10 16.87
CA VAL A 389 -15.84 5.46 16.81
C VAL A 389 -14.37 5.38 17.21
N PRO A 390 -13.44 5.79 16.33
CA PRO A 390 -12.02 5.67 16.63
C PRO A 390 -11.57 6.73 17.63
N GLU A 391 -10.38 6.51 18.20
CA GLU A 391 -9.64 7.55 18.90
C GLU A 391 -8.41 8.02 18.11
N LEU A 392 -8.03 9.28 18.31
CA LEU A 392 -6.83 9.84 17.72
C LEU A 392 -5.57 9.36 18.47
N LEU A 393 -4.56 8.88 17.71
CA LEU A 393 -3.27 8.45 18.27
C LEU A 393 -2.31 9.64 18.48
N CYS A 394 -2.30 10.59 17.55
CA CYS A 394 -1.59 11.87 17.70
C CYS A 394 -2.19 12.95 16.79
N ASP A 395 -2.02 14.22 17.15
CA ASP A 395 -2.43 15.36 16.33
C ASP A 395 -1.34 15.79 15.34
N LEU A 396 -0.87 14.82 14.56
CA LEU A 396 0.03 15.01 13.42
C LEU A 396 -0.42 14.09 12.30
N GLY A 397 -0.42 14.62 11.07
CA GLY A 397 -0.70 13.84 9.89
C GLY A 397 0.40 12.82 9.65
N CYS A 398 0.03 11.56 9.50
CA CYS A 398 0.97 10.46 9.33
C CYS A 398 0.63 9.70 8.06
N GLU A 399 1.64 9.39 7.25
CA GLU A 399 1.48 8.42 6.18
C GLU A 399 2.70 7.52 5.96
N THR A 400 2.52 6.48 5.14
CA THR A 400 3.49 5.41 4.89
C THR A 400 4.03 4.85 6.22
N PRO A 401 3.12 4.39 7.11
CA PRO A 401 3.49 4.00 8.46
C PRO A 401 4.34 2.73 8.46
N ARG A 402 5.28 2.66 9.40
CA ARG A 402 6.16 1.52 9.64
C ARG A 402 6.30 1.24 11.12
N ILE A 403 6.48 -0.03 11.46
CA ILE A 403 6.65 -0.53 12.82
C ILE A 403 7.87 -1.45 12.87
N ASN A 404 8.21 -1.96 14.07
CA ASN A 404 9.07 -3.12 14.20
C ASN A 404 8.34 -4.40 13.73
N TYR A 405 8.15 -4.49 12.42
CA TYR A 405 7.24 -5.42 11.77
C TYR A 405 7.62 -6.89 12.02
N SER A 406 8.92 -7.19 12.06
CA SER A 406 9.45 -8.54 12.30
C SER A 406 9.00 -9.17 13.64
N ARG A 407 8.73 -8.33 14.65
CA ARG A 407 8.33 -8.78 15.99
C ARG A 407 6.89 -8.43 16.33
N HIS A 408 6.32 -7.40 15.70
CA HIS A 408 5.05 -6.80 16.09
C HIS A 408 3.95 -6.81 15.02
N LEU A 409 4.17 -7.39 13.83
CA LEU A 409 3.06 -7.65 12.89
C LEU A 409 1.96 -8.44 13.60
N GLY A 410 0.74 -7.93 13.61
CA GLY A 410 -0.42 -8.65 14.14
C GLY A 410 -0.45 -8.72 15.67
N LYS A 411 0.47 -8.05 16.35
CA LYS A 411 0.72 -8.15 17.81
C LYS A 411 0.71 -6.78 18.45
N ALA A 412 0.42 -6.77 19.75
CA ALA A 412 0.47 -5.54 20.55
C ALA A 412 1.84 -4.85 20.38
N TYR A 413 1.79 -3.54 20.23
CA TYR A 413 2.94 -2.71 19.89
C TYR A 413 2.77 -1.33 20.53
N ARG A 414 3.85 -0.55 20.56
CA ARG A 414 3.89 0.78 21.14
C ARG A 414 4.28 1.85 20.14
N TYR A 415 5.17 1.57 19.19
CA TYR A 415 5.76 2.58 18.33
C TYR A 415 5.48 2.34 16.85
N PHE A 416 5.06 3.38 16.15
CA PHE A 416 5.18 3.46 14.69
C PHE A 416 5.95 4.70 14.25
N TYR A 417 6.42 4.65 13.02
CA TYR A 417 7.19 5.67 12.32
C TYR A 417 6.46 6.04 11.04
N ALA A 418 6.47 7.30 10.65
CA ALA A 418 5.76 7.77 9.46
C ALA A 418 6.45 9.00 8.86
N ILE A 419 6.09 9.34 7.62
CA ILE A 419 6.29 10.71 7.11
C ILE A 419 5.09 11.57 7.52
N SER A 420 5.30 12.88 7.58
CA SER A 420 4.21 13.84 7.75
C SER A 420 3.33 13.88 6.50
N SER A 421 2.02 13.83 6.71
CA SER A 421 1.02 14.23 5.69
C SER A 421 0.50 15.65 5.93
N ASP A 422 0.99 16.37 6.95
CA ASP A 422 0.68 17.78 7.14
C ASP A 422 1.66 18.62 6.31
N VAL A 423 1.17 19.08 5.15
CA VAL A 423 1.95 19.82 4.15
C VAL A 423 2.05 21.32 4.42
N ASP A 424 1.34 21.81 5.44
CA ASP A 424 1.35 23.20 5.92
C ASP A 424 2.21 23.40 7.18
N LEU A 425 2.96 22.37 7.61
CA LEU A 425 3.99 22.53 8.63
C LEU A 425 5.10 23.47 8.14
N GLU A 426 5.80 24.10 9.08
CA GLU A 426 6.99 24.91 8.78
C GLU A 426 8.02 24.11 7.97
N ASN A 427 8.18 22.82 8.29
CA ASN A 427 8.96 21.86 7.51
C ASN A 427 8.07 20.66 7.12
N PRO A 428 7.49 20.63 5.90
CA PRO A 428 6.59 19.54 5.48
C PRO A 428 7.31 18.20 5.33
N GLY A 429 8.63 18.22 5.09
CA GLY A 429 9.48 17.03 5.07
C GLY A 429 9.85 16.53 6.47
N THR A 430 8.86 16.12 7.25
CA THR A 430 9.04 15.68 8.64
C THR A 430 8.90 14.16 8.76
N LEU A 431 9.85 13.52 9.47
CA LEU A 431 9.72 12.16 9.99
C LEU A 431 9.10 12.20 11.38
N ILE A 432 8.20 11.26 11.66
CA ILE A 432 7.42 11.20 12.90
C ILE A 432 7.62 9.82 13.53
N LYS A 433 7.86 9.79 14.84
CA LYS A 433 7.71 8.62 15.70
C LYS A 433 6.55 8.87 16.65
N VAL A 434 5.63 7.91 16.77
CA VAL A 434 4.45 8.00 17.63
C VAL A 434 4.50 6.91 18.69
N ASP A 435 4.34 7.28 19.96
CA ASP A 435 4.09 6.37 21.08
C ASP A 435 2.58 6.21 21.25
N THR A 436 2.03 5.08 20.82
CA THR A 436 0.58 4.83 20.80
C THR A 436 -0.02 4.59 22.18
N GLN A 437 0.80 4.34 23.21
CA GLN A 437 0.33 4.14 24.57
C GLN A 437 0.25 5.48 25.31
N ASN A 438 1.33 6.26 25.26
CA ASN A 438 1.40 7.55 25.95
C ASN A 438 0.87 8.73 25.10
N ARG A 439 0.60 8.51 23.81
CA ARG A 439 0.15 9.53 22.84
C ARG A 439 1.13 10.69 22.72
N THR A 440 2.41 10.37 22.77
CA THR A 440 3.49 11.35 22.58
C THR A 440 4.14 11.15 21.22
N THR A 441 4.73 12.20 20.68
CA THR A 441 5.40 12.15 19.38
C THR A 441 6.82 12.69 19.49
N LYS A 442 7.69 12.20 18.60
CA LYS A 442 9.00 12.79 18.33
C LYS A 442 9.07 13.05 16.83
N THR A 443 9.64 14.18 16.44
CA THR A 443 9.78 14.57 15.04
C THR A 443 11.23 14.82 14.69
N TRP A 444 11.56 14.64 13.42
CA TRP A 444 12.82 15.05 12.81
C TRP A 444 12.53 15.73 11.49
N SER A 445 13.15 16.88 11.25
CA SER A 445 13.08 17.58 9.97
C SER A 445 14.30 18.50 9.79
N GLU A 446 14.61 18.78 8.54
CA GLU A 446 15.61 19.77 8.15
C GLU A 446 15.02 20.70 7.08
N PRO A 447 15.38 22.00 7.08
CA PRO A 447 14.88 22.93 6.06
C PRO A 447 15.19 22.45 4.65
N LYS A 448 14.15 22.43 3.79
CA LYS A 448 14.23 21.98 2.39
C LYS A 448 14.69 20.52 2.21
N VAL A 449 14.54 19.67 3.23
CA VAL A 449 14.79 18.23 3.13
C VAL A 449 13.47 17.49 3.12
N PHE A 450 13.32 16.55 2.19
CA PHE A 450 12.10 15.77 2.01
C PHE A 450 12.41 14.27 2.16
N PRO A 451 11.98 13.62 3.26
CA PRO A 451 12.25 12.22 3.52
C PRO A 451 11.25 11.29 2.81
N SER A 452 11.70 10.08 2.49
CA SER A 452 10.83 8.95 2.16
C SER A 452 10.27 8.28 3.41
N GLU A 453 9.33 7.35 3.22
CA GLU A 453 8.91 6.37 4.22
C GLU A 453 10.08 5.84 5.10
N PRO A 454 9.97 5.90 6.44
CA PRO A 454 11.02 5.48 7.37
C PRO A 454 10.97 3.98 7.66
N ILE A 455 11.92 3.22 7.14
CA ILE A 455 12.03 1.77 7.34
C ILE A 455 12.74 1.46 8.66
N PHE A 456 12.05 0.86 9.61
CA PHE A 456 12.67 0.41 10.87
C PHE A 456 13.50 -0.87 10.67
N VAL A 457 14.71 -0.90 11.22
CA VAL A 457 15.59 -2.06 11.29
C VAL A 457 15.98 -2.27 12.77
N PRO A 458 15.56 -3.37 13.42
CA PRO A 458 15.92 -3.64 14.81
C PRO A 458 17.43 -3.87 14.94
N SER A 459 17.99 -3.54 16.11
CA SER A 459 19.33 -4.00 16.46
C SER A 459 19.37 -5.53 16.58
N PRO A 460 20.56 -6.18 16.55
CA PRO A 460 20.66 -7.64 16.58
C PRO A 460 20.08 -8.29 17.85
N ASP A 461 20.19 -7.59 18.99
CA ASP A 461 19.64 -8.01 20.28
C ASP A 461 18.86 -6.86 20.94
N PRO A 462 17.67 -6.54 20.41
CA PRO A 462 16.94 -5.35 20.81
C PRO A 462 16.30 -5.54 22.17
N GLN A 463 16.59 -4.62 23.09
CA GLN A 463 16.09 -4.63 24.48
C GLN A 463 14.70 -4.00 24.60
N HIS A 464 14.34 -3.14 23.64
CA HIS A 464 13.06 -2.44 23.55
C HIS A 464 12.50 -2.52 22.14
N GLU A 465 11.21 -2.25 21.97
CA GLU A 465 10.53 -2.31 20.67
C GLU A 465 11.16 -1.37 19.62
N ASP A 466 11.64 -0.20 20.08
CA ASP A 466 12.27 0.85 19.30
C ASP A 466 13.82 0.81 19.32
N ASP A 467 14.41 -0.27 19.82
CA ASP A 467 15.85 -0.50 19.78
C ASP A 467 16.30 -0.91 18.38
N GLY A 468 16.82 0.07 17.63
CA GLY A 468 17.21 -0.08 16.23
C GLY A 468 17.45 1.26 15.55
N VAL A 469 17.36 1.25 14.22
CA VAL A 469 17.50 2.45 13.39
C VAL A 469 16.32 2.59 12.43
N ILE A 470 16.07 3.81 11.96
CA ILE A 470 15.18 4.07 10.82
C ILE A 470 16.03 4.45 9.60
N LEU A 471 15.67 3.91 8.44
CA LEU A 471 16.29 4.24 7.17
C LEU A 471 15.28 4.99 6.29
N SER A 472 15.65 6.19 5.85
CA SER A 472 14.84 7.01 4.95
C SER A 472 15.74 7.61 3.87
N ALA A 473 15.30 7.58 2.62
CA ALA A 473 15.98 8.27 1.53
C ALA A 473 15.56 9.74 1.55
N LEU A 474 16.52 10.65 1.49
CA LEU A 474 16.29 12.07 1.61
C LEU A 474 16.56 12.78 0.29
N VAL A 475 15.73 13.77 -0.04
CA VAL A 475 15.96 14.70 -1.16
C VAL A 475 16.18 16.10 -0.60
N TRP A 476 17.34 16.69 -0.92
CA TRP A 476 17.66 18.08 -0.61
C TRP A 476 17.17 19.00 -1.74
N GLY A 477 16.38 20.01 -1.35
CA GLY A 477 15.68 20.96 -2.22
C GLY A 477 16.39 22.28 -2.44
#